data_AF-R7MXB6-F1
#
_entry.id   AF-R7MXB6-F1
#
_cell.length_a   1.000
_cell.length_b   1.000
_cell.length_c   1.000
_cell.angle_alpha   90.00
_cell.angle_beta   90.00
_cell.angle_gamma   90.00
#
_symmetry.space_group_name_H-M   'P 1'
#
loop_
_entity.id
_entity.type
_entity.pdbx_description
1 polymer ?
#
loop_
_entity_poly.entity_id
_entity_poly.type
_entity_poly.pdbx_seq_one_letter_code
_entity_poly.pdbx_strand_id
1 'polypeptide(L)'
;MDLEECRREIDVLDRDLTKILERRMQVVAEVAAYKKEHHMEIYDPRRERQVLDKIANLTVQKELSPYLRRIYQCIMDESKKYEREHMGL
;
A
#
# COMPACT_ATOMS: atom_id res chain seq x y z
N MET A 1 -18.41 -19.92 14.09
CA MET A 1 -17.62 -18.75 14.48
C MET A 1 -18.55 -17.76 15.14
N ASP A 2 -18.30 -17.39 16.38
CA ASP A 2 -19.01 -16.27 17.03
C ASP A 2 -18.33 -14.92 16.73
N LEU A 3 -18.95 -13.81 17.14
CA LEU A 3 -18.43 -12.47 16.88
C LEU A 3 -17.04 -12.25 17.49
N GLU A 4 -16.77 -12.82 18.66
CA GLU A 4 -15.51 -12.64 19.37
C GLU A 4 -14.39 -13.46 18.73
N GLU A 5 -14.70 -14.65 18.21
CA GLU A 5 -13.80 -15.43 17.36
C GLU A 5 -13.43 -14.66 16.08
N CYS A 6 -14.42 -14.08 15.38
CA CYS A 6 -14.17 -13.26 14.20
C CYS A 6 -13.24 -12.07 14.51
N ARG A 7 -13.47 -11.38 15.64
CA ARG A 7 -12.65 -10.23 16.06
C ARG A 7 -11.22 -10.65 16.36
N ARG A 8 -11.01 -11.76 17.06
CA ARG A 8 -9.67 -12.28 17.33
C ARG A 8 -8.91 -12.64 16.06
N GLU A 9 -9.61 -13.18 15.07
CA GLU A 9 -9.00 -13.48 13.76
C GLU A 9 -8.61 -12.19 13.03
N ILE A 10 -9.47 -11.17 13.03
CA ILE A 10 -9.15 -9.84 12.49
C ILE A 10 -7.93 -9.24 13.19
N ASP A 11 -7.85 -9.29 14.52
CA ASP A 11 -6.70 -8.76 15.28
C ASP A 11 -5.38 -9.46 14.91
N VAL A 12 -5.43 -10.76 14.60
CA VAL A 12 -4.26 -11.49 14.09
C VAL A 12 -3.86 -10.96 12.73
N LEU A 13 -4.82 -10.86 11.80
CA LEU A 13 -4.58 -10.36 10.45
C LEU A 13 -4.06 -8.92 10.45
N ASP A 14 -4.61 -8.06 11.30
CA ASP A 14 -4.20 -6.66 11.42
C ASP A 14 -2.75 -6.54 11.88
N ARG A 15 -2.30 -7.36 12.83
CA ARG A 15 -0.89 -7.40 13.24
C ARG A 15 0.04 -7.77 12.09
N ASP A 16 -0.37 -8.71 11.25
CA ASP A 16 0.45 -9.13 10.12
C ASP A 16 0.42 -8.08 8.99
N LEU A 17 -0.74 -7.46 8.74
CA LEU A 17 -0.87 -6.33 7.82
C LEU A 17 0.01 -5.16 8.25
N THR A 18 0.02 -4.78 9.54
CA THR A 18 0.88 -3.71 10.06
C THR A 18 2.35 -3.98 9.75
N LYS A 19 2.87 -5.18 10.06
CA LYS A 19 4.27 -5.54 9.77
C LYS A 19 4.61 -5.45 8.28
N ILE A 20 3.69 -5.90 7.42
CA ILE A 20 3.86 -5.83 5.96
C ILE A 20 3.89 -4.37 5.50
N LEU A 21 2.99 -3.53 6.02
CA LEU A 21 2.91 -2.12 5.67
C LEU A 21 4.13 -1.34 6.16
N GLU A 22 4.62 -1.60 7.37
CA GLU A 22 5.88 -1.02 7.87
C GLU A 22 7.05 -1.37 6.97
N ARG A 23 7.21 -2.65 6.60
CA ARG A 23 8.26 -3.08 5.66
C ARG A 23 8.10 -2.40 4.30
N ARG A 24 6.86 -2.24 3.83
CA ARG A 24 6.58 -1.53 2.58
C ARG A 24 6.99 -0.05 2.67
N MET A 25 6.76 0.62 3.80
CA MET A 25 7.17 2.02 4.00
C MET A 25 8.70 2.18 4.05
N GLN A 26 9.42 1.22 4.64
CA GLN A 26 10.90 1.21 4.57
C GLN A 26 11.39 1.19 3.11
N VAL A 27 10.78 0.35 2.27
CA VAL A 27 11.11 0.31 0.82
C VAL A 27 10.71 1.63 0.12
N VAL A 28 9.62 2.28 0.54
CA VAL A 28 9.26 3.61 0.02
C VAL A 28 10.34 4.65 0.34
N ALA A 29 10.94 4.62 1.53
CA ALA A 29 12.06 5.51 1.87
C ALA A 29 13.28 5.28 0.95
N GLU A 30 13.59 4.02 0.63
CA GLU A 30 14.64 3.68 -0.35
C GLU A 30 14.30 4.22 -1.76
N VAL A 31 13.04 4.09 -2.19
CA VAL A 31 12.55 4.66 -3.46
C VAL A 31 12.64 6.20 -3.46
N ALA A 32 12.31 6.84 -2.34
CA ALA A 32 12.41 8.29 -2.17
C ALA A 32 13.86 8.76 -2.33
N ALA A 33 14.81 8.08 -1.70
CA ALA A 33 16.24 8.37 -1.82
C ALA A 33 16.72 8.25 -3.26
N TYR A 34 16.36 7.15 -3.94
CA TYR A 34 16.66 6.95 -5.35
C TYR A 34 16.09 8.07 -6.23
N LYS A 35 14.80 8.36 -6.10
CA LYS A 35 14.14 9.40 -6.92
C LYS A 35 14.73 10.79 -6.66
N LYS A 36 15.12 11.10 -5.42
CA LYS A 36 15.79 12.35 -5.07
C LYS A 36 17.13 12.49 -5.78
N GLU A 37 17.97 11.44 -5.75
CA GLU A 37 19.26 11.42 -6.44
C GLU A 37 19.10 11.56 -7.96
N HIS A 38 18.06 10.93 -8.52
CA HIS A 38 17.78 10.94 -9.96
C HIS A 38 16.83 12.04 -10.44
N HIS A 39 16.45 12.99 -9.57
CA HIS A 39 15.56 14.11 -9.89
C HIS A 39 14.22 13.66 -10.51
N MET A 40 13.66 12.58 -9.99
CA MET A 40 12.41 11.98 -10.45
C MET A 40 11.21 12.47 -9.63
N GLU A 41 10.05 12.53 -10.28
CA GLU A 41 8.79 12.90 -9.65
C GLU A 41 8.25 11.83 -8.68
N ILE A 42 7.56 12.27 -7.63
CA ILE A 42 6.86 11.40 -6.68
C ILE A 42 5.69 10.70 -7.37
N TYR A 43 4.88 11.47 -8.09
CA TYR A 43 3.66 10.98 -8.71
C TYR A 43 3.97 10.27 -10.04
N ASP A 44 3.71 8.97 -10.08
CA ASP A 44 3.77 8.15 -11.30
C ASP A 44 2.42 7.47 -11.56
N PRO A 45 1.55 8.06 -12.40
CA PRO A 45 0.23 7.50 -12.69
C PRO A 45 0.28 6.16 -13.43
N ARG A 46 1.37 5.88 -14.18
CA ARG A 46 1.53 4.59 -14.85
C ARG A 46 1.81 3.50 -13.82
N ARG A 47 2.70 3.78 -12.87
CA ARG A 47 3.03 2.87 -11.77
C ARG A 47 1.82 2.59 -10.88
N GLU A 48 1.04 3.60 -10.52
CA GLU A 48 -0.18 3.42 -9.71
C GLU A 48 -1.21 2.53 -10.40
N ARG A 49 -1.45 2.77 -11.70
CA ARG A 49 -2.34 1.92 -12.50
C ARG A 49 -1.89 0.46 -12.50
N GLN A 50 -0.60 0.22 -12.70
CA GLN A 50 -0.03 -1.14 -12.66
C GLN A 50 -0.22 -1.83 -11.30
N VAL A 51 -0.12 -1.09 -10.18
CA VAL A 51 -0.44 -1.66 -8.85
C VAL A 51 -1.90 -2.07 -8.81
N LEU A 52 -2.82 -1.17 -9.16
CA LEU A 52 -4.27 -1.44 -9.06
C LEU A 52 -4.70 -2.59 -9.95
N ASP A 53 -4.17 -2.68 -11.17
CA ASP A 53 -4.45 -3.77 -12.09
C ASP A 53 -3.91 -5.11 -11.55
N LYS A 54 -2.70 -5.10 -10.97
CA LYS A 54 -2.14 -6.28 -10.30
C LYS A 54 -3.04 -6.75 -9.15
N ILE A 55 -3.56 -5.85 -8.33
CA ILE A 55 -4.48 -6.21 -7.23
C ILE A 55 -5.79 -6.76 -7.74
N ALA A 56 -6.38 -6.16 -8.77
CA ALA A 56 -7.60 -6.68 -9.40
C ALA A 56 -7.41 -8.10 -9.96
N ASN A 57 -6.21 -8.40 -10.48
CA ASN A 57 -5.87 -9.73 -11.00
C ASN A 57 -5.60 -10.75 -9.90
N LEU A 58 -4.94 -10.36 -8.81
CA LEU A 58 -4.69 -11.22 -7.63
C LEU A 58 -5.95 -11.51 -6.83
N THR A 59 -6.97 -10.65 -6.92
CA THR A 59 -8.22 -10.83 -6.22
C THR A 59 -8.98 -12.02 -6.80
N VAL A 60 -9.11 -13.10 -6.01
CA VAL A 60 -9.82 -14.33 -6.39
C VAL A 60 -11.33 -14.09 -6.45
N GLN A 61 -11.92 -13.54 -5.37
CA GLN A 61 -13.34 -13.19 -5.30
C GLN A 61 -13.58 -11.83 -5.96
N LYS A 62 -14.10 -11.83 -7.19
CA LYS A 62 -14.18 -10.61 -8.00
C LYS A 62 -15.06 -9.53 -7.38
N GLU A 63 -16.04 -9.86 -6.55
CA GLU A 63 -16.81 -8.87 -5.78
C GLU A 63 -15.95 -8.05 -4.80
N LEU A 64 -14.81 -8.56 -4.33
CA LEU A 64 -13.93 -7.85 -3.39
C LEU A 64 -12.98 -6.87 -4.10
N SER A 65 -12.82 -6.98 -5.42
CA SER A 65 -11.85 -6.20 -6.19
C SER A 65 -12.04 -4.68 -6.01
N PRO A 66 -13.26 -4.10 -6.07
CA PRO A 66 -13.45 -2.67 -5.83
C PRO A 66 -13.00 -2.21 -4.44
N TYR A 67 -13.17 -3.05 -3.42
CA TYR A 67 -12.79 -2.74 -2.04
C TYR A 67 -11.27 -2.77 -1.87
N LEU A 68 -10.62 -3.82 -2.37
CA LEU A 68 -9.17 -3.94 -2.32
C LEU A 68 -8.47 -2.84 -3.13
N ARG A 69 -9.01 -2.45 -4.29
CA ARG A 69 -8.48 -1.32 -5.07
C ARG A 69 -8.50 -0.01 -4.28
N ARG A 70 -9.57 0.29 -3.52
CA ARG A 70 -9.64 1.50 -2.69
C ARG A 70 -8.63 1.46 -1.55
N ILE A 71 -8.49 0.32 -0.87
CA ILE A 71 -7.48 0.15 0.19
C ILE A 71 -6.06 0.40 -0.37
N TYR A 72 -5.75 -0.19 -1.54
CA TYR A 72 -4.44 0.01 -2.17
C TYR A 72 -4.22 1.45 -2.64
N GLN A 73 -5.26 2.15 -3.09
CA GLN A 73 -5.15 3.58 -3.38
C GLN A 73 -4.76 4.36 -2.12
N CYS A 74 -5.43 4.12 -0.99
CA CYS A 74 -5.08 4.76 0.29
C CYS A 74 -3.63 4.45 0.70
N ILE A 75 -3.18 3.20 0.58
CA ILE A 75 -1.79 2.83 0.86
C ILE A 75 -0.83 3.62 -0.02
N MET A 76 -1.10 3.72 -1.33
CA MET A 76 -0.26 4.49 -2.27
C MET A 76 -0.25 5.99 -1.95
N ASP A 77 -1.40 6.54 -1.56
CA ASP A 77 -1.52 7.96 -1.21
C ASP A 77 -0.72 8.30 0.05
N GLU A 78 -0.80 7.49 1.10
CA GLU A 78 0.03 7.66 2.30
C GLU A 78 1.52 7.43 2.00
N SER A 79 1.85 6.52 1.09
CA SER A 79 3.23 6.31 0.66
C SER A 79 3.82 7.54 -0.03
N LYS A 80 3.05 8.20 -0.90
CA LYS A 80 3.49 9.43 -1.57
C LYS A 80 3.69 10.57 -0.58
N LYS A 81 2.88 10.66 0.48
CA LYS A 81 3.08 11.64 1.56
C LYS A 81 4.39 11.37 2.29
N TYR A 82 4.62 10.13 2.71
CA TYR A 82 5.85 9.72 3.37
C TYR A 82 7.08 9.94 2.48
N GLU A 83 7.00 9.58 1.21
CA GLU A 83 8.03 9.83 0.19
C GLU A 83 8.34 11.33 0.06
N ARG A 84 7.31 12.20 0.04
CA ARG A 84 7.48 13.66 -0.01
C ARG A 84 8.26 14.19 1.18
N GLU A 85 7.90 13.76 2.38
CA GLU A 85 8.61 14.14 3.62
C GLU A 85 10.09 13.73 3.56
N HIS A 86 10.40 12.54 3.02
CA HIS A 86 11.77 12.03 2.88
C HIS A 86 12.57 12.76 1.80
N MET A 87 11.89 13.26 0.77
CA MET A 87 12.52 14.09 -0.25
C MET A 87 12.79 15.52 0.26
N GLY A 88 12.11 15.96 1.33
CA GLY A 88 12.22 17.30 1.92
C GLY A 88 11.33 18.33 1.23
N LEU A 89 10.15 17.89 0.77
CA LEU A 89 9.18 18.64 -0.03
C LEU A 89 7.85 18.84 0.73
#